data_AF-A0A199P2B9-F1
#
_entry.id   AF-A0A199P2B9-F1
#
_cell.length_a   1.000
_cell.length_b   1.000
_cell.length_c   1.000
_cell.angle_alpha   90.00
_cell.angle_beta   90.00
_cell.angle_gamma   90.00
#
_symmetry.space_group_name_H-M   'P 1'
#
loop_
_entity.id
_entity.type
_entity.pdbx_description
1 polymer ?
#
loop_
_entity_poly.entity_id
_entity_poly.type
_entity_poly.pdbx_seq_one_letter_code
_entity_poly.pdbx_strand_id
1 'polypeptide(L)'
;MPISPRFGLTAGLLLLATHGARAADLPADVLHQLPAGYLPLEQLRTDLDGDGRADYLVALQQRGEAEREPAPARPLLLFVQQADGHYRLAARNDHVVLKRDEGGQCDPFTDSDDPFAAKGRYFTVQNGVSCGQHWTYFITFRYDPERKTWLFHKRIHQSWQLNSDPAPGADALKKTADKVDASDPKHPVTFAEYVPD
;
A
#
# COMPACT_ATOMS: atom_id res chain seq x y z
N MET A 1 -52.46 -19.54 -39.77
CA MET A 1 -51.43 -19.46 -38.72
C MET A 1 -50.08 -19.77 -39.35
N PRO A 2 -49.12 -18.85 -39.23
CA PRO A 2 -47.79 -19.25 -38.76
C PRO A 2 -47.33 -18.37 -37.58
N ILE A 3 -46.59 -18.96 -36.64
CA ILE A 3 -46.07 -18.26 -35.46
C ILE A 3 -44.60 -17.96 -35.71
N SER A 4 -44.23 -16.67 -35.73
CA SER A 4 -42.83 -16.24 -35.82
C SER A 4 -42.20 -16.20 -34.42
N PRO A 5 -41.03 -16.80 -34.19
CA PRO A 5 -40.31 -16.65 -32.93
C PRO A 5 -39.61 -15.29 -32.88
N ARG A 6 -39.93 -14.48 -31.86
CA ARG A 6 -39.16 -13.28 -31.52
C ARG A 6 -37.92 -13.71 -30.71
N PHE A 7 -36.75 -13.70 -31.35
CA PHE A 7 -35.49 -13.76 -30.62
C PHE A 7 -35.28 -12.45 -29.87
N GLY A 8 -35.30 -12.52 -28.53
CA GLY A 8 -34.91 -11.40 -27.68
C GLY A 8 -33.38 -11.35 -27.56
N LEU A 9 -32.74 -10.29 -28.05
CA LEU A 9 -31.38 -9.97 -27.65
C LEU A 9 -31.41 -9.39 -26.23
N THR A 10 -31.04 -10.18 -25.23
CA THR A 10 -30.58 -9.67 -23.95
C THR A 10 -29.15 -9.18 -24.09
N ALA A 11 -28.98 -7.88 -24.30
CA ALA A 11 -27.66 -7.24 -24.28
C ALA A 11 -27.08 -7.31 -22.85
N GLY A 12 -26.09 -8.19 -22.65
CA GLY A 12 -25.35 -8.25 -21.40
C GLY A 12 -24.48 -7.00 -21.24
N LEU A 13 -24.84 -6.15 -20.28
CA LEU A 13 -24.05 -4.97 -19.94
C LEU A 13 -22.79 -5.39 -19.19
N LEU A 14 -21.66 -5.53 -19.90
CA LEU A 14 -20.35 -5.67 -19.27
C LEU A 14 -20.03 -4.38 -18.51
N LEU A 15 -20.05 -4.44 -17.18
CA LEU A 15 -19.36 -3.43 -16.37
C LEU A 15 -17.85 -3.64 -16.50
N LEU A 16 -17.25 -2.92 -17.44
CA LEU A 16 -15.81 -2.68 -17.46
C LEU A 16 -15.46 -1.80 -16.26
N ALA A 17 -14.98 -2.41 -15.17
CA ALA A 17 -14.44 -1.69 -14.03
C ALA A 17 -13.13 -0.99 -14.43
N THR A 18 -13.23 0.29 -14.78
CA THR A 18 -12.10 1.14 -15.15
C THR A 18 -11.20 1.41 -13.94
N HIS A 19 -10.17 0.58 -13.75
CA HIS A 19 -9.15 0.77 -12.72
C HIS A 19 -8.18 1.89 -13.15
N GLY A 20 -8.63 3.14 -13.02
CA GLY A 20 -7.96 4.29 -13.63
C GLY A 20 -8.20 5.62 -12.93
N ALA A 21 -8.12 5.67 -11.59
CA ALA A 21 -8.14 6.92 -10.81
C ALA A 21 -7.61 6.74 -9.37
N ARG A 22 -6.37 6.25 -9.15
CA ARG A 22 -5.84 6.06 -7.78
C ARG A 22 -5.20 7.29 -7.12
N ALA A 23 -4.96 8.37 -7.86
CA ALA A 23 -4.40 9.64 -7.33
C ALA A 23 -5.36 10.86 -7.40
N ALA A 24 -6.59 10.70 -7.92
CA ALA A 24 -7.39 11.84 -8.39
C ALA A 24 -8.19 12.60 -7.31
N ASP A 25 -8.41 11.98 -6.14
CA ASP A 25 -9.41 12.42 -5.14
C ASP A 25 -8.82 12.85 -3.78
N LEU A 26 -7.58 13.35 -3.76
CA LEU A 26 -7.01 13.95 -2.56
C LEU A 26 -7.61 15.34 -2.30
N PRO A 27 -7.98 15.68 -1.04
CA PRO A 27 -8.39 17.03 -0.66
C PRO A 27 -7.34 18.08 -1.04
N ALA A 28 -7.78 19.28 -1.44
CA ALA A 28 -6.88 20.33 -1.88
C ALA A 28 -5.86 20.75 -0.79
N ASP A 29 -6.27 20.77 0.48
CA ASP A 29 -5.39 21.07 1.61
C ASP A 29 -4.38 19.95 1.91
N VAL A 30 -4.69 18.68 1.60
CA VAL A 30 -3.69 17.60 1.57
C VAL A 30 -2.71 17.81 0.43
N LEU A 31 -3.19 18.10 -0.79
CA LEU A 31 -2.35 18.36 -1.97
C LEU A 31 -1.39 19.55 -1.75
N HIS A 32 -1.83 20.60 -1.06
CA HIS A 32 -1.01 21.76 -0.71
C HIS A 32 0.09 21.47 0.32
N GLN A 33 0.00 20.37 1.09
CA GLN A 33 1.00 19.96 2.07
C GLN A 33 2.04 18.97 1.49
N LEU A 34 1.91 18.55 0.23
CA LEU A 34 2.86 17.62 -0.38
C LEU A 34 4.22 18.31 -0.63
N PRO A 35 5.36 17.62 -0.41
CA PRO A 35 6.68 18.14 -0.72
C PRO A 35 6.82 18.55 -2.19
N ALA A 36 7.47 19.69 -2.45
CA ALA A 36 7.68 20.18 -3.81
C ALA A 36 8.44 19.15 -4.67
N GLY A 37 7.96 18.94 -5.89
CA GLY A 37 8.54 17.96 -6.83
C GLY A 37 8.07 16.51 -6.63
N TYR A 38 7.21 16.23 -5.65
CA TYR A 38 6.56 14.92 -5.50
C TYR A 38 5.16 14.89 -6.13
N LEU A 39 4.64 13.67 -6.31
CA LEU A 39 3.30 13.34 -6.75
C LEU A 39 2.74 12.22 -5.86
N PRO A 40 1.42 12.17 -5.61
CA PRO A 40 0.78 10.97 -5.09
C PRO A 40 1.07 9.78 -6.01
N LEU A 41 1.52 8.68 -5.41
CA LEU A 41 1.67 7.38 -6.05
C LEU A 41 0.42 6.54 -5.75
N GLU A 42 0.12 6.37 -4.47
CA GLU A 42 -1.04 5.61 -3.97
C GLU A 42 -1.62 6.25 -2.71
N GLN A 43 -2.89 5.95 -2.42
CA GLN A 43 -3.58 6.44 -1.22
C GLN A 43 -4.49 5.40 -0.57
N LEU A 44 -4.68 5.54 0.73
CA LEU A 44 -5.71 4.86 1.51
C LEU A 44 -6.45 5.90 2.36
N ARG A 45 -7.78 5.93 2.22
CA ARG A 45 -8.68 6.78 3.02
C ARG A 45 -9.41 5.93 4.07
N THR A 46 -9.12 6.16 5.36
CA THR A 46 -9.70 5.37 6.47
C THR A 46 -9.54 6.08 7.80
N ASP A 47 -10.20 5.63 8.87
CA ASP A 47 -10.03 6.17 10.23
C ASP A 47 -8.73 5.60 10.85
N LEU A 48 -7.65 6.40 10.86
CA LEU A 48 -6.30 5.94 11.23
C LEU A 48 -5.98 6.20 12.70
N ASP A 49 -6.55 7.24 13.32
CA ASP A 49 -6.40 7.52 14.74
C ASP A 49 -7.56 6.99 15.62
N GLY A 50 -8.69 6.64 14.99
CA GLY A 50 -9.85 6.06 15.64
C GLY A 50 -10.73 7.08 16.35
N ASP A 51 -10.81 8.31 15.83
CA ASP A 51 -11.74 9.37 16.27
C ASP A 51 -13.06 9.40 15.48
N GLY A 52 -13.18 8.58 14.43
CA GLY A 52 -14.38 8.45 13.60
C GLY A 52 -14.43 9.37 12.37
N ARG A 53 -13.43 10.22 12.15
CA ARG A 53 -13.21 10.90 10.86
C ARG A 53 -12.42 10.01 9.90
N ALA A 54 -12.28 10.50 8.67
CA ALA A 54 -11.54 9.79 7.62
C ALA A 54 -10.22 10.50 7.36
N ASP A 55 -9.13 9.81 7.66
CA ASP A 55 -7.76 10.22 7.45
C ASP A 55 -7.24 9.72 6.10
N TYR A 56 -6.06 10.20 5.69
CA TYR A 56 -5.36 9.72 4.50
C TYR A 56 -3.96 9.22 4.85
N LEU A 57 -3.65 8.01 4.37
CA LEU A 57 -2.29 7.53 4.17
C LEU A 57 -1.94 7.72 2.69
N VAL A 58 -0.83 8.38 2.37
CA VAL A 58 -0.46 8.74 0.99
C VAL A 58 1.00 8.39 0.74
N ALA A 59 1.26 7.43 -0.15
CA ALA A 59 2.59 7.18 -0.70
C ALA A 59 2.89 8.19 -1.80
N LEU A 60 4.10 8.70 -1.84
CA LEU A 60 4.57 9.66 -2.83
C LEU A 60 5.71 9.09 -3.68
N GLN A 61 5.72 9.45 -4.95
CA GLN A 61 6.88 9.30 -5.85
C GLN A 61 7.44 10.68 -6.21
N GLN A 62 8.73 10.75 -6.53
CA GLN A 62 9.30 11.98 -7.08
C GLN A 62 8.96 12.11 -8.58
N ARG A 63 8.74 13.34 -9.08
CA ARG A 63 8.63 13.58 -10.53
C ARG A 63 9.92 13.18 -11.23
N GLY A 64 9.81 12.35 -12.26
CA GLY A 64 10.98 11.79 -12.96
C GLY A 64 11.76 10.77 -12.12
N GLU A 65 11.08 10.05 -11.21
CA GLU A 65 11.65 8.90 -10.50
C GLU A 65 12.06 7.78 -11.48
N ALA A 66 11.45 7.70 -12.66
CA ALA A 66 11.70 6.60 -13.60
C ALA A 66 13.07 6.66 -14.30
N GLU A 67 13.78 7.78 -14.21
CA GLU A 67 15.02 8.08 -14.94
C GLU A 67 16.26 8.27 -14.01
N ARG A 68 16.22 7.69 -12.81
CA ARG A 68 17.20 7.79 -11.70
C ARG A 68 16.90 6.64 -10.72
N GLU A 69 17.78 5.72 -10.33
CA GLU A 69 19.23 5.51 -10.52
C GLU A 69 20.19 6.46 -9.75
N PRO A 70 20.45 6.21 -8.44
CA PRO A 70 19.62 5.40 -7.55
C PRO A 70 18.25 6.07 -7.38
N ALA A 71 17.21 5.26 -7.20
CA ALA A 71 15.87 5.80 -7.09
C ALA A 71 15.75 6.70 -5.84
N PRO A 72 15.02 7.81 -5.93
CA PRO A 72 14.72 8.66 -4.79
C PRO A 72 13.85 7.91 -3.76
N ALA A 73 13.92 8.35 -2.50
CA ALA A 73 13.06 7.83 -1.45
C ALA A 73 11.58 8.15 -1.75
N ARG A 74 10.68 7.31 -1.24
CA ARG A 74 9.23 7.44 -1.39
C ARG A 74 8.57 7.77 -0.05
N PRO A 75 8.31 9.05 0.25
CA PRO A 75 7.64 9.44 1.48
C PRO A 75 6.25 8.82 1.58
N LEU A 76 5.98 8.23 2.72
CA LEU A 76 4.65 7.82 3.18
C LEU A 76 4.17 8.85 4.19
N LEU A 77 3.14 9.60 3.83
CA LEU A 77 2.56 10.66 4.64
C LEU A 77 1.24 10.20 5.27
N LEU A 78 1.01 10.62 6.51
CA LEU A 78 -0.22 10.32 7.25
C LEU A 78 -0.87 11.64 7.66
N PHE A 79 -2.05 11.92 7.10
CA PHE A 79 -2.83 13.13 7.30
C PHE A 79 -4.09 12.84 8.10
N VAL A 80 -4.25 13.49 9.26
CA VAL A 80 -5.45 13.33 10.09
C VAL A 80 -6.44 14.46 9.86
N GLN A 81 -7.72 14.13 9.70
CA GLN A 81 -8.78 15.13 9.60
C GLN A 81 -9.05 15.77 10.96
N GLN A 82 -8.96 17.10 11.04
CA GLN A 82 -9.24 17.87 12.25
C GLN A 82 -10.74 18.15 12.39
N ALA A 83 -11.17 18.63 13.56
CA ALA A 83 -12.58 18.84 13.88
C ALA A 83 -13.27 19.95 13.04
N ASP A 84 -12.51 20.84 12.40
CA ASP A 84 -12.96 21.84 11.44
C ASP A 84 -13.10 21.29 10.00
N GLY A 85 -12.71 20.03 9.78
CA GLY A 85 -12.75 19.34 8.49
C GLY A 85 -11.44 19.41 7.69
N HIS A 86 -10.46 20.23 8.11
CA HIS A 86 -9.16 20.37 7.46
C HIS A 86 -8.21 19.22 7.78
N TYR A 87 -7.26 18.95 6.90
CA TYR A 87 -6.25 17.92 7.09
C TYR A 87 -4.93 18.47 7.62
N ARG A 88 -4.34 17.78 8.60
CA ARG A 88 -3.01 18.10 9.14
C ARG A 88 -2.08 16.92 8.90
N LEU A 89 -0.89 17.18 8.33
CA LEU A 89 0.19 16.20 8.32
C LEU A 89 0.54 15.79 9.76
N ALA A 90 0.27 14.54 10.10
CA ALA A 90 0.43 13.98 11.44
C ALA A 90 1.73 13.19 11.59
N ALA A 91 2.15 12.47 10.55
CA ALA A 91 3.43 11.78 10.51
C ALA A 91 3.96 11.59 9.08
N ARG A 92 5.26 11.32 8.95
CA ARG A 92 5.96 11.03 7.69
C ARG A 92 7.01 9.95 7.94
N ASN A 93 7.18 9.04 6.99
CA ASN A 93 8.27 8.07 6.95
C ASN A 93 8.78 7.92 5.51
N ASP A 94 10.10 7.89 5.29
CA ASP A 94 10.71 7.86 3.95
C ASP A 94 11.33 6.49 3.59
N HIS A 95 11.00 5.43 4.34
CA HIS A 95 11.61 4.09 4.25
C HIS A 95 10.60 2.92 4.21
N VAL A 96 9.36 3.11 4.66
CA VAL A 96 8.32 2.06 4.72
C VAL A 96 7.79 1.68 3.33
N VAL A 97 7.76 2.65 2.41
CA VAL A 97 7.50 2.41 0.98
C VAL A 97 8.86 2.23 0.32
N LEU A 98 9.12 1.04 -0.18
CA LEU A 98 10.38 0.72 -0.83
C LEU A 98 10.49 1.45 -2.16
N LYS A 99 11.71 1.90 -2.46
CA LYS A 99 12.07 2.62 -3.69
C LYS A 99 11.96 1.69 -4.89
N ARG A 100 11.77 2.27 -6.08
CA ARG A 100 11.64 1.51 -7.34
C ARG A 100 12.77 0.49 -7.56
N ASP A 101 14.01 0.82 -7.16
CA ASP A 101 15.20 0.00 -7.37
C ASP A 101 15.45 -1.06 -6.28
N GLU A 102 14.64 -1.11 -5.21
CA GLU A 102 14.80 -2.06 -4.10
C GLU A 102 14.13 -3.43 -4.33
N GLY A 103 13.33 -3.57 -5.40
CA GLY A 103 12.72 -4.84 -5.82
C GLY A 103 13.52 -5.62 -6.87
N GLY A 104 14.68 -5.11 -7.27
CA GLY A 104 15.53 -5.74 -8.29
C GLY A 104 14.97 -5.57 -9.71
N GLN A 105 14.20 -6.54 -10.20
CA GLN A 105 13.64 -6.49 -11.56
C GLN A 105 12.32 -5.70 -11.64
N CYS A 106 11.56 -5.62 -10.55
CA CYS A 106 10.32 -4.86 -10.48
C CYS A 106 10.33 -3.85 -9.36
N ASP A 107 9.41 -2.89 -9.48
CA ASP A 107 9.07 -1.95 -8.44
C ASP A 107 8.42 -2.68 -7.26
N PRO A 108 9.04 -2.69 -6.06
CA PRO A 108 8.55 -3.45 -4.94
C PRO A 108 7.28 -2.87 -4.32
N PHE A 109 6.83 -1.67 -4.70
CA PHE A 109 5.58 -1.11 -4.16
C PHE A 109 4.43 -1.21 -5.17
N THR A 110 4.71 -1.02 -6.47
CA THR A 110 3.66 -1.02 -7.51
C THR A 110 3.43 -2.38 -8.19
N ASP A 111 4.20 -3.42 -7.84
CA ASP A 111 3.93 -4.82 -8.30
C ASP A 111 2.78 -5.47 -7.51
N SER A 112 2.22 -4.79 -6.51
CA SER A 112 1.02 -5.21 -5.77
C SER A 112 -0.22 -4.45 -6.24
N ASP A 113 -1.31 -5.18 -6.51
CA ASP A 113 -2.62 -4.60 -6.85
C ASP A 113 -3.23 -3.80 -5.68
N ASP A 114 -2.89 -4.12 -4.43
CA ASP A 114 -3.41 -3.48 -3.21
C ASP A 114 -2.26 -3.24 -2.20
N PRO A 115 -1.48 -2.15 -2.36
CA PRO A 115 -0.30 -1.88 -1.52
C PRO A 115 -0.63 -1.44 -0.08
N PHE A 116 -1.91 -1.21 0.24
CA PHE A 116 -2.37 -0.80 1.56
C PHE A 116 -3.56 -1.62 2.05
N ALA A 117 -3.58 -1.94 3.35
CA ALA A 117 -4.74 -2.52 4.03
C ALA A 117 -4.93 -1.87 5.41
N ALA A 118 -6.17 -1.75 5.90
CA ALA A 118 -6.45 -1.25 7.24
C ALA A 118 -7.61 -1.99 7.93
N LYS A 119 -7.58 -2.01 9.27
CA LYS A 119 -8.60 -2.64 10.12
C LYS A 119 -8.64 -1.98 11.50
N GLY A 120 -9.63 -1.11 11.72
CA GLY A 120 -9.65 -0.25 12.89
C GLY A 120 -8.38 0.62 12.92
N ARG A 121 -7.80 0.82 14.11
CA ARG A 121 -6.59 1.63 14.34
C ARG A 121 -5.28 1.01 13.81
N TYR A 122 -5.36 0.07 12.87
CA TYR A 122 -4.19 -0.59 12.26
C TYR A 122 -4.19 -0.35 10.76
N PHE A 123 -3.04 -0.01 10.21
CA PHE A 123 -2.78 -0.04 8.77
C PHE A 123 -1.54 -0.87 8.46
N THR A 124 -1.48 -1.43 7.26
CA THR A 124 -0.37 -2.24 6.76
C THR A 124 0.02 -1.73 5.39
N VAL A 125 1.33 -1.61 5.18
CA VAL A 125 1.94 -1.32 3.88
C VAL A 125 2.53 -2.61 3.35
N GLN A 126 2.16 -2.94 2.12
CA GLN A 126 2.68 -4.09 1.39
C GLN A 126 3.76 -3.62 0.42
N ASN A 127 4.94 -4.25 0.49
CA ASN A 127 5.95 -4.17 -0.56
C ASN A 127 6.28 -5.62 -0.98
N GLY A 128 6.40 -5.93 -2.26
CA GLY A 128 6.76 -7.24 -2.75
C GLY A 128 7.05 -7.21 -4.25
N VAL A 129 7.69 -8.27 -4.74
CA VAL A 129 7.87 -8.50 -6.18
C VAL A 129 7.52 -9.93 -6.54
N SER A 130 7.02 -10.13 -7.76
CA SER A 130 6.65 -11.42 -8.35
C SER A 130 7.26 -11.66 -9.74
N CYS A 131 8.19 -10.81 -10.19
CA CYS A 131 8.85 -10.95 -11.49
C CYS A 131 10.22 -11.64 -11.37
N GLY A 132 10.18 -12.95 -11.10
CA GLY A 132 11.37 -13.81 -11.02
C GLY A 132 11.89 -14.01 -9.60
N GLN A 133 12.05 -12.93 -8.83
CA GLN A 133 12.00 -13.03 -7.37
C GLN A 133 10.53 -13.06 -6.91
N HIS A 134 10.25 -13.79 -5.83
CA HIS A 134 8.94 -13.84 -5.20
C HIS A 134 9.07 -13.62 -3.70
N TRP A 135 8.78 -12.40 -3.24
CA TRP A 135 8.75 -12.07 -1.82
C TRP A 135 7.77 -10.94 -1.52
N THR A 136 7.36 -10.83 -0.25
CA THR A 136 6.45 -9.79 0.23
C THR A 136 6.76 -9.44 1.69
N TYR A 137 6.92 -8.14 1.96
CA TYR A 137 6.88 -7.53 3.28
C TYR A 137 5.49 -6.94 3.54
N PHE A 138 4.89 -7.32 4.66
CA PHE A 138 3.71 -6.67 5.24
C PHE A 138 4.13 -5.92 6.49
N ILE A 139 4.19 -4.59 6.44
CA ILE A 139 4.64 -3.73 7.55
C ILE A 139 3.41 -3.09 8.19
N THR A 140 3.02 -3.58 9.36
CA THR A 140 1.83 -3.11 10.10
C THR A 140 2.20 -2.11 11.18
N PHE A 141 1.45 -1.00 11.24
CA PHE A 141 1.47 0.00 12.30
C PHE A 141 0.12 0.04 13.02
N ARG A 142 0.12 0.54 14.26
CA ARG A 142 -1.11 0.80 15.03
C ARG A 142 -1.09 2.20 15.62
N TYR A 143 -2.24 2.87 15.74
CA TYR A 143 -2.32 4.08 16.56
C TYR A 143 -2.23 3.75 18.06
N ASP A 144 -1.58 4.64 18.80
CA ASP A 144 -1.45 4.59 20.25
C ASP A 144 -2.07 5.86 20.86
N PRO A 145 -3.26 5.78 21.50
CA PRO A 145 -4.00 6.96 21.95
C PRO A 145 -3.34 7.69 23.13
N GLU A 146 -2.48 7.01 23.90
CA GLU A 146 -1.70 7.62 24.98
C GLU A 146 -0.62 8.54 24.41
N ARG A 147 0.13 8.05 23.41
CA ARG A 147 1.25 8.76 22.76
C ARG A 147 0.80 9.66 21.60
N LYS A 148 -0.44 9.50 21.14
CA LYS A 148 -1.04 10.22 20.00
C LYS A 148 -0.20 10.09 18.72
N THR A 149 0.28 8.88 18.46
CA THR A 149 1.13 8.56 17.31
C THR A 149 0.91 7.11 16.86
N TRP A 150 1.40 6.77 15.68
CA TRP A 150 1.42 5.39 15.19
C TRP A 150 2.73 4.73 15.60
N LEU A 151 2.63 3.51 16.11
CA LEU A 151 3.75 2.67 16.51
C LEU A 151 3.86 1.50 15.56
N PHE A 152 5.09 1.08 15.27
CA PHE A 152 5.33 -0.20 14.63
C PHE A 152 4.67 -1.32 15.44
N HIS A 153 3.96 -2.22 14.76
CA HIS A 153 3.33 -3.38 15.39
C HIS A 153 4.03 -4.68 15.00
N LYS A 154 4.24 -4.90 13.70
CA LYS A 154 4.98 -6.06 13.17
C LYS A 154 5.36 -5.87 11.70
N ARG A 155 6.42 -6.55 11.27
CA ARG A 155 6.72 -6.86 9.87
C ARG A 155 6.58 -8.36 9.66
N ILE A 156 5.91 -8.78 8.60
CA ILE A 156 5.91 -10.16 8.12
C ILE A 156 6.65 -10.19 6.80
N HIS A 157 7.72 -10.98 6.69
CA HIS A 157 8.41 -11.26 5.44
C HIS A 157 8.07 -12.67 4.99
N GLN A 158 7.54 -12.78 3.77
CA GLN A 158 7.23 -14.04 3.12
C GLN A 158 8.03 -14.13 1.84
N SER A 159 8.60 -15.30 1.54
CA SER A 159 9.31 -15.53 0.28
C SER A 159 8.99 -16.91 -0.28
N TRP A 160 9.13 -17.03 -1.59
CA TRP A 160 8.85 -18.23 -2.36
C TRP A 160 9.96 -18.48 -3.38
N GLN A 161 10.09 -19.74 -3.79
CA GLN A 161 10.94 -20.15 -4.91
C GLN A 161 10.14 -20.97 -5.91
N LEU A 162 10.62 -21.02 -7.16
CA LEU A 162 10.05 -21.90 -8.18
C LEU A 162 10.04 -23.35 -7.69
N ASN A 163 8.91 -24.02 -7.84
CA ASN A 163 8.79 -25.43 -7.54
C ASN A 163 9.34 -26.27 -8.71
N SER A 164 10.35 -27.11 -8.45
CA SER A 164 10.92 -28.04 -9.43
C SER A 164 10.21 -29.39 -9.51
N ASP A 165 9.10 -29.56 -8.79
CA ASP A 165 8.29 -30.78 -8.76
C ASP A 165 7.49 -30.94 -10.07
N PRO A 166 7.74 -32.00 -10.88
CA PRO A 166 7.10 -32.19 -12.18
C PRO A 166 5.71 -32.83 -12.08
N ALA A 167 5.19 -33.11 -10.87
CA ALA A 167 3.90 -33.77 -10.71
C ALA A 167 2.74 -32.93 -11.29
N PRO A 168 1.80 -33.53 -12.05
CA PRO A 168 0.63 -32.81 -12.53
C PRO A 168 -0.19 -32.20 -11.38
N GLY A 169 -0.37 -30.88 -11.40
CA GLY A 169 -1.07 -30.13 -10.35
C GLY A 169 -0.20 -29.73 -9.15
N ALA A 170 1.12 -29.88 -9.21
CA ALA A 170 2.01 -29.26 -8.23
C ALA A 170 1.94 -27.72 -8.32
N ASP A 171 1.95 -27.04 -7.17
CA ASP A 171 1.99 -25.57 -7.10
C ASP A 171 3.22 -25.02 -7.84
N ALA A 172 3.08 -23.94 -8.60
CA ALA A 172 4.20 -23.34 -9.33
C ALA A 172 5.29 -22.77 -8.39
N LEU A 173 4.91 -22.36 -7.17
CA LEU A 173 5.80 -21.77 -6.18
C LEU A 173 5.71 -22.54 -4.85
N LYS A 174 6.85 -22.74 -4.19
CA LYS A 174 6.93 -23.27 -2.82
C LYS A 174 7.41 -22.16 -1.88
N LYS A 175 6.70 -21.94 -0.77
CA LYS A 175 7.08 -20.95 0.27
C LYS A 175 8.39 -21.38 0.92
N THR A 176 9.35 -20.47 1.01
CA THR A 176 10.69 -20.70 1.56
C THR A 176 10.91 -20.03 2.92
N ALA A 177 10.28 -18.89 3.17
CA ALA A 177 10.32 -18.22 4.47
C ALA A 177 8.97 -17.62 4.88
N ASP A 178 8.76 -17.54 6.19
CA ASP A 178 7.72 -16.76 6.88
C ASP A 178 8.33 -16.22 8.17
N LYS A 179 8.94 -15.03 8.11
CA LYS A 179 9.60 -14.39 9.24
C LYS A 179 8.69 -13.30 9.79
N VAL A 180 8.49 -13.27 11.11
CA VAL A 180 7.74 -12.23 11.81
C VAL A 180 8.67 -11.47 12.74
N ASP A 181 8.87 -10.19 12.46
CA ASP A 181 9.53 -9.24 13.35
C ASP A 181 8.44 -8.46 14.09
N ALA A 182 8.26 -8.72 15.39
CA ALA A 182 7.22 -8.06 16.20
C ALA A 182 7.80 -6.88 17.00
N SER A 183 6.97 -5.88 17.30
CA SER A 183 7.33 -4.75 18.16
C SER A 183 7.70 -5.19 19.58
N ASP A 184 8.77 -4.64 20.15
CA ASP A 184 9.05 -4.73 21.60
C ASP A 184 8.23 -3.69 22.37
N PRO A 185 7.30 -4.08 23.26
CA PRO A 185 6.50 -3.14 24.06
C PRO A 185 7.34 -2.25 24.99
N LYS A 186 8.58 -2.63 25.32
CA LYS A 186 9.49 -1.83 26.16
C LYS A 186 10.24 -0.76 25.37
N HIS A 187 10.40 -0.97 24.07
CA HIS A 187 11.12 -0.08 23.15
C HIS A 187 10.25 0.19 21.91
N PRO A 188 9.09 0.87 22.08
CA PRO A 188 8.16 1.13 20.98
C PRO A 188 8.80 2.07 19.96
N VAL A 189 8.88 1.61 18.70
CA VAL A 189 9.36 2.41 17.56
C VAL A 189 8.18 3.17 16.95
N THR A 190 8.27 4.48 16.78
CA THR A 190 7.21 5.24 16.11
C THR A 190 7.24 5.03 14.60
N PHE A 191 6.13 5.32 13.93
CA PHE A 191 6.05 5.31 12.47
C PHE A 191 7.11 6.20 11.82
N ALA A 192 7.42 7.36 12.39
CA ALA A 192 8.41 8.29 11.83
C ALA A 192 9.86 7.79 11.97
N GLU A 193 10.15 6.96 12.97
CA GLU A 193 11.49 6.43 13.28
C GLU A 193 11.74 5.05 12.67
N TYR A 194 10.70 4.36 12.22
CA TYR A 194 10.83 3.00 11.70
C TYR A 194 11.64 2.95 10.40
N VAL A 195 12.68 2.12 10.39
CA VAL A 195 13.44 1.75 9.19
C VAL A 195 13.34 0.22 9.07
N PRO A 196 12.92 -0.34 7.93
CA PRO A 196 13.00 -1.78 7.71
C PRO A 196 14.48 -2.20 7.54
N ASP A 197 14.89 -3.27 8.25
CA ASP A 197 16.17 -3.97 8.00
C ASP A 197 16.20 -4.66 6.63
#